data_AF-A0A7Y5W657-F1
#
_entry.id   AF-A0A7Y5W657-F1
#
_cell.length_a   1.000
_cell.length_b   1.000
_cell.length_c   1.000
_cell.angle_alpha   90.00
_cell.angle_beta   90.00
_cell.angle_gamma   90.00
#
_symmetry.space_group_name_H-M   'P 1'
#
loop_
_entity.id
_entity.type
_entity.pdbx_description
1 polymer ?
#
loop_
_entity_poly.entity_id
_entity_poly.type
_entity_poly.pdbx_seq_one_letter_code
_entity_poly.pdbx_strand_id
1 'polypeptide(L)'
;MSTIPLRLPDEMRQVLRENPGEPLPLEDDETHQVYVVVDQDLHRRAMQALQQQEDVQAIQAGLDAAANGLVAPLEEVDARIRKKFGFPPPP
;
A
#
# COMPACT_ATOMS: atom_id res chain seq x y z
N MET A 1 1.16 2.50 17.79
CA MET A 1 0.58 3.77 18.28
C MET A 1 -0.93 3.62 18.18
N SER A 2 -1.68 3.71 19.28
CA SER A 2 -3.15 3.73 19.19
C SER A 2 -3.59 5.15 18.84
N THR A 3 -4.00 5.35 17.60
CA THR A 3 -4.58 6.60 17.12
C THR A 3 -5.99 6.74 17.69
N ILE A 4 -6.26 7.86 18.36
CA ILE A 4 -7.61 8.20 18.81
C ILE A 4 -8.39 8.67 17.57
N PRO A 5 -9.56 8.07 17.25
CA PRO A 5 -10.32 8.47 16.08
C PRO A 5 -10.90 9.87 16.28
N LEU A 6 -10.58 10.78 15.36
CA LEU A 6 -11.21 12.09 15.31
C LEU A 6 -12.68 11.92 14.90
N ARG A 7 -13.59 12.62 15.59
CA ARG A 7 -15.01 12.60 15.25
C ARG A 7 -15.26 13.50 14.04
N LEU A 8 -16.05 13.00 13.10
CA LEU A 8 -16.45 13.77 11.92
C LEU A 8 -17.33 14.96 12.33
N PRO A 9 -17.10 16.17 11.80
CA PRO A 9 -18.05 17.29 11.84
C PRO A 9 -19.42 16.91 11.26
N ASP A 10 -20.45 17.66 11.64
CA ASP A 10 -21.83 17.37 11.23
C ASP A 10 -22.05 17.50 9.73
N GLU A 11 -21.43 18.50 9.09
CA GLU A 11 -21.48 18.74 7.64
C GLU A 11 -20.93 17.54 6.85
N MET A 12 -19.75 17.05 7.23
CA MET A 12 -19.18 15.83 6.63
C MET A 12 -20.05 14.60 6.87
N ARG A 13 -20.66 14.49 8.05
CA ARG A 13 -21.58 13.39 8.38
C ARG A 13 -22.88 13.46 7.58
N GLN A 14 -23.30 14.65 7.16
CA GLN A 14 -24.42 14.83 6.26
C GLN A 14 -24.05 14.40 4.84
N VAL A 15 -22.92 14.89 4.31
CA VAL A 15 -22.45 14.52 2.96
C VAL A 15 -22.25 13.02 2.80
N LEU A 16 -21.67 12.35 3.81
CA LEU A 16 -21.51 10.89 3.81
C LEU A 16 -22.84 10.12 3.89
N ARG A 17 -23.89 10.72 4.47
CA ARG A 17 -25.23 10.12 4.51
C ARG A 17 -25.95 10.27 3.17
N GLU A 18 -25.72 11.39 2.49
CA GLU A 18 -26.27 11.66 1.16
C GLU A 18 -25.55 10.85 0.07
N ASN A 19 -24.27 10.53 0.27
CA ASN A 19 -23.41 9.81 -0.69
C ASN A 19 -22.78 8.56 -0.04
N PRO A 20 -23.57 7.53 0.29
CA PRO A 20 -23.09 6.38 1.03
C PRO A 20 -22.11 5.53 0.22
N GLY A 21 -20.94 5.26 0.79
CA GLY A 21 -19.91 4.42 0.19
C GLY A 21 -19.05 5.11 -0.87
N GLU A 22 -19.31 6.39 -1.15
CA GLU A 22 -18.49 7.20 -2.04
C GLU A 22 -17.35 7.89 -1.27
N PRO A 23 -16.18 8.09 -1.90
CA PRO A 23 -15.11 8.89 -1.30
C PRO A 23 -15.53 10.36 -1.18
N LEU A 24 -15.29 10.96 -0.01
CA LEU A 24 -15.54 12.39 0.23
C LEU A 24 -14.23 13.18 0.07
N PRO A 25 -14.06 13.96 -1.01
CA PRO A 25 -12.92 14.85 -1.14
C PRO A 25 -13.05 16.04 -0.17
N LEU A 26 -11.93 16.43 0.43
CA LEU A 26 -11.79 17.60 1.28
C LEU A 26 -10.61 18.40 0.77
N GLU A 27 -10.83 19.66 0.44
CA GLU A 27 -9.74 20.58 0.15
C GLU A 27 -9.25 21.19 1.46
N ASP A 28 -7.94 21.27 1.62
CA ASP A 28 -7.29 22.08 2.64
C ASP A 28 -7.13 23.51 2.10
N ASP A 29 -7.89 24.46 2.66
CA ASP A 29 -7.92 25.85 2.22
C ASP A 29 -6.56 26.56 2.31
N GLU A 30 -5.64 26.09 3.15
CA GLU A 30 -4.30 26.69 3.29
C GLU A 30 -3.32 26.18 2.21
N THR A 31 -3.40 24.90 1.87
CA THR A 31 -2.44 24.24 0.97
C THR A 31 -3.00 23.93 -0.41
N HIS A 32 -4.30 24.07 -0.61
CA HIS A 32 -5.07 23.62 -1.77
C HIS A 32 -4.87 22.13 -2.09
N GLN A 33 -4.46 21.33 -1.10
CA GLN A 33 -4.33 19.89 -1.27
C GLN A 33 -5.68 19.22 -1.04
N VAL A 34 -6.01 18.26 -1.89
CA VAL A 34 -7.25 17.48 -1.76
C VAL A 34 -6.94 16.17 -1.05
N TYR A 35 -7.52 16.02 0.13
CA TYR A 35 -7.58 14.77 0.89
C TYR A 35 -8.88 14.04 0.60
N VAL A 36 -8.92 12.74 0.88
CA VAL A 36 -10.13 11.94 0.66
C VAL A 36 -10.46 11.14 1.91
N VAL A 37 -11.71 11.26 2.36
CA VAL A 37 -12.26 10.44 3.44
C VAL A 37 -13.03 9.27 2.84
N VAL A 38 -12.68 8.07 3.27
CA VAL A 38 -13.35 6.82 2.91
C VAL A 38 -13.65 6.01 4.17
N ASP A 39 -14.66 5.16 4.08
CA ASP A 39 -14.92 4.16 5.11
C ASP A 39 -13.68 3.26 5.33
N GLN A 40 -13.43 2.90 6.59
CA GLN A 40 -12.24 2.14 6.98
C GLN A 40 -12.22 0.74 6.36
N ASP A 41 -13.38 0.08 6.27
CA ASP A 41 -13.49 -1.25 5.69
C ASP A 41 -13.35 -1.21 4.17
N LEU A 42 -13.86 -0.16 3.53
CA LEU A 42 -13.60 0.10 2.12
C LEU A 42 -12.10 0.32 1.85
N HIS A 43 -11.44 1.20 2.61
CA HIS A 43 -10.00 1.44 2.48
C HIS A 43 -9.19 0.15 2.65
N ARG A 44 -9.46 -0.61 3.72
CA ARG A 44 -8.76 -1.87 3.99
C ARG A 44 -8.90 -2.86 2.82
N ARG A 45 -10.11 -3.02 2.27
CA ARG A 45 -10.34 -3.91 1.12
C ARG A 45 -9.62 -3.41 -0.13
N ALA A 46 -9.66 -2.11 -0.40
CA ALA A 46 -8.96 -1.52 -1.53
C ALA A 46 -7.44 -1.75 -1.45
N MET A 47 -6.82 -1.51 -0.29
CA MET A 47 -5.40 -1.75 -0.07
C MET A 47 -5.03 -3.23 -0.19
N GLN A 48 -5.88 -4.14 0.30
CA GLN A 48 -5.67 -5.58 0.13
C GLN A 48 -5.73 -6.02 -1.33
N ALA A 49 -6.68 -5.48 -2.11
CA ALA A 49 -6.78 -5.77 -3.53
C ALA A 49 -5.56 -5.24 -4.30
N LEU A 50 -5.09 -4.03 -3.96
CA LEU A 50 -3.89 -3.44 -4.55
C LEU A 50 -2.66 -4.31 -4.26
N GLN A 51 -2.48 -4.75 -3.01
CA GLN A 51 -1.38 -5.65 -2.62
C GLN A 51 -1.43 -6.95 -3.41
N GLN A 52 -2.61 -7.58 -3.53
CA GLN A 52 -2.75 -8.81 -4.31
C GLN A 52 -2.37 -8.61 -5.78
N GLN A 53 -2.73 -7.46 -6.36
CA GLN A 53 -2.35 -7.12 -7.73
C GLN A 53 -0.83 -6.96 -7.88
N GLU A 54 -0.18 -6.27 -6.95
CA GLU A 54 1.28 -6.12 -6.91
C GLU A 54 1.99 -7.47 -6.74
N ASP A 55 1.47 -8.34 -5.88
CA ASP A 55 2.00 -9.68 -5.64
C ASP A 55 1.95 -10.52 -6.92
N VAL A 56 0.82 -10.49 -7.64
CA VAL A 56 0.66 -11.19 -8.93
C VAL A 56 1.65 -10.66 -9.96
N GLN A 57 1.84 -9.34 -10.04
CA GLN A 57 2.80 -8.74 -10.96
C GLN A 57 4.24 -9.14 -10.62
N ALA A 58 4.60 -9.17 -9.33
CA ALA A 58 5.92 -9.58 -8.88
C ALA A 58 6.21 -11.05 -9.21
N ILE A 59 5.22 -11.93 -9.01
CA ILE A 59 5.33 -13.36 -9.38
C ILE A 59 5.54 -13.48 -10.89
N GLN A 60 4.73 -12.80 -11.70
CA GLN A 60 4.85 -12.85 -13.16
C GLN A 60 6.23 -12.35 -13.63
N ALA A 61 6.71 -11.23 -13.07
CA ALA A 61 8.04 -10.71 -13.38
C ALA A 61 9.15 -11.71 -13.02
N GLY A 62 9.00 -12.44 -11.91
CA GLY A 62 9.94 -13.50 -11.52
C GLY A 62 9.92 -14.69 -12.49
N LEU A 63 8.74 -15.13 -12.94
CA LEU A 63 8.59 -16.18 -13.95
C LEU A 63 9.21 -15.76 -15.29
N ASP A 64 8.96 -14.52 -15.71
CA ASP A 64 9.52 -13.98 -16.96
C ASP A 64 11.05 -13.88 -16.88
N ALA A 65 11.60 -13.45 -15.74
CA ALA A 65 13.05 -13.42 -15.54
C ALA A 65 13.65 -14.83 -15.60
N ALA A 66 13.02 -15.82 -14.96
CA ALA A 66 13.45 -17.21 -15.00
C ALA A 66 13.40 -17.80 -16.43
N ALA A 67 12.34 -17.53 -17.18
CA ALA A 67 12.19 -17.98 -18.57
C ALA A 67 13.27 -17.38 -19.49
N ASN A 68 13.73 -16.16 -19.19
CA ASN A 68 14.80 -15.48 -19.91
C ASN A 68 16.21 -15.79 -19.36
N GLY A 69 16.33 -16.74 -18.43
CA GLY A 69 17.62 -17.12 -17.83
C GLY A 69 18.23 -16.08 -16.89
N LEU A 70 17.47 -15.04 -16.53
CA LEU A 70 17.83 -14.01 -15.55
C LEU A 70 17.53 -14.52 -14.13
N VAL A 71 18.17 -15.62 -13.75
CA VAL A 71 18.07 -16.25 -12.43
C VAL A 71 19.41 -16.13 -11.73
N ALA A 72 19.41 -15.60 -10.51
CA ALA A 72 20.60 -15.57 -9.66
C ALA A 72 20.59 -16.81 -8.74
N PRO A 73 21.75 -17.46 -8.51
CA PRO A 73 21.90 -18.46 -7.46
C PRO A 73 21.47 -17.90 -6.10
N LEU A 74 20.87 -18.76 -5.26
CA LEU A 74 20.34 -18.35 -3.97
C LEU A 74 21.45 -17.76 -3.07
N GLU A 75 22.67 -18.28 -3.20
CA GLU A 75 23.87 -17.85 -2.48
C GLU A 75 24.27 -16.41 -2.83
N GLU A 76 24.15 -16.02 -4.10
CA GLU A 76 24.43 -14.64 -4.54
C GLU A 76 23.35 -13.68 -4.04
N VAL A 77 22.08 -14.10 -4.03
CA VAL A 77 20.97 -13.31 -3.50
C VAL A 77 21.13 -13.10 -2.00
N ASP A 78 21.44 -14.16 -1.24
CA ASP A 78 21.67 -14.08 0.21
C ASP A 78 22.84 -13.15 0.55
N ALA A 79 23.97 -13.27 -0.17
CA ALA A 79 25.12 -12.38 0.00
C ALA A 79 24.76 -10.90 -0.25
N ARG A 80 23.94 -10.60 -1.27
CA ARG A 80 23.48 -9.24 -1.57
C ARG A 80 22.56 -8.68 -0.48
N ILE A 81 21.62 -9.48 0.03
CA ILE A 81 20.70 -9.07 1.10
C ILE A 81 21.50 -8.77 2.38
N ARG A 82 22.39 -9.68 2.77
CA ARG A 82 23.24 -9.51 3.96
C ARG A 82 24.07 -8.24 3.89
N LYS A 83 24.72 -7.98 2.75
CA LYS A 83 25.48 -6.74 2.52
C LYS A 83 24.61 -5.48 2.62
N LYS A 84 23.38 -5.50 2.09
CA LYS A 84 22.48 -4.34 2.11
C LYS A 84 22.00 -3.98 3.51
N PHE A 85 21.77 -4.98 4.36
CA PHE A 85 21.22 -4.79 5.71
C PHE A 85 22.25 -4.96 6.84
N GLY A 86 23.53 -5.16 6.51
CA GLY A 86 24.62 -5.25 7.50
C GLY A 86 24.67 -6.57 8.28
N PHE A 87 24.12 -7.65 7.75
CA PHE A 87 24.22 -8.98 8.36
C PHE A 87 25.60 -9.62 8.10
N PRO A 88 26.09 -10.50 9.00
CA PRO A 88 27.35 -11.23 8.79
C PRO A 88 27.27 -12.11 7.53
N PRO A 89 28.40 -12.42 6.86
CA PRO A 89 28.41 -13.28 5.67
C PRO A 89 27.94 -14.71 5.99
N PRO A 90 27.48 -15.48 4.99
CA PRO A 90 27.10 -16.88 5.20
C PRO A 90 28.29 -17.73 5.68
N PRO A 91 28.03 -18.81 6.44
CA PRO A 91 29.06 -19.70 7.00
C PRO A 91 29.84 -20.49 5.93
#